data_AF-A0A844MG24-F1
#
_entry.id   AF-A0A844MG24-F1
#
_cell.length_a   1.000
_cell.length_b   1.000
_cell.length_c   1.000
_cell.angle_alpha   90.00
_cell.angle_beta   90.00
_cell.angle_gamma   90.00
#
_symmetry.space_group_name_H-M   'P 1'
#
loop_
_entity.id
_entity.type
_entity.pdbx_description
1 polymer ?
#
loop_
_entity_poly.entity_id
_entity_poly.type
_entity_poly.pdbx_seq_one_letter_code
_entity_poly.pdbx_strand_id
1 'polypeptide(L)' 'MPQRDRWFKVLLTQQELDKLQAYAEHQGWNMSQAFREWIKGLPCYSDLKQN' A
#
# COMPACT_ATOMS: atom_id res chain seq x y z
N MET A 1 2.35 16.89 7.77
CA MET A 1 2.02 15.51 7.37
C MET A 1 1.12 14.89 8.44
N PRO A 2 0.12 14.07 8.11
CA PRO A 2 -0.73 13.43 9.11
C PRO A 2 0.13 12.57 10.04
N GLN A 3 -0.17 12.62 11.34
CA GLN A 3 0.52 11.82 12.35
C GLN A 3 0.22 10.34 12.09
N ARG A 4 1.27 9.50 12.13
CA ARG A 4 1.19 8.05 11.92
C ARG A 4 1.58 7.36 13.22
N ASP A 5 0.58 6.96 13.99
CA ASP A 5 0.69 6.41 15.34
C ASP A 5 0.43 4.90 15.41
N ARG A 6 -0.23 4.33 14.37
CA ARG A 6 -0.58 2.91 14.31
C ARG A 6 0.24 2.16 13.28
N TRP A 7 0.62 0.93 13.66
CA TRP A 7 1.29 -0.02 12.78
C TRP A 7 0.26 -0.89 12.06
N PHE A 8 0.49 -1.10 10.77
CA PHE A 8 -0.23 -2.10 9.98
C PHE A 8 0.78 -3.14 9.52
N LYS A 9 0.52 -4.42 9.84
CA LYS A 9 1.37 -5.55 9.48
C LYS A 9 0.58 -6.50 8.61
N VAL A 10 1.20 -7.00 7.54
CA VAL A 10 0.64 -8.02 6.66
C VAL A 10 1.65 -9.13 6.44
N LEU A 11 1.13 -10.33 6.26
CA LEU A 11 1.91 -11.46 5.78
C LEU A 11 1.72 -11.53 4.27
N LEU A 12 2.83 -11.57 3.55
CA LEU A 12 2.89 -11.68 2.10
C LEU A 12 3.69 -12.93 1.76
N THR A 13 3.30 -13.58 0.67
CA THR A 13 4.17 -14.53 -0.02
C THR A 13 5.36 -13.80 -0.65
N GLN A 14 6.42 -14.53 -0.98
CA GLN A 14 7.58 -13.95 -1.66
C GLN A 14 7.17 -13.25 -2.97
N GLN A 15 6.31 -13.87 -3.76
CA GLN A 15 5.84 -13.30 -5.02
C GLN A 15 5.07 -11.98 -4.83
N GLU A 16 4.27 -11.87 -3.77
CA GLU A 16 3.55 -10.62 -3.46
C GLU A 16 4.51 -9.53 -2.97
N LEU A 17 5.52 -9.90 -2.18
CA LEU A 17 6.56 -8.98 -1.76
C LEU A 17 7.35 -8.43 -2.95
N ASP A 18 7.75 -9.30 -3.88
CA ASP A 18 8.50 -8.91 -5.09
C ASP A 18 7.69 -7.94 -5.95
N LYS A 19 6.38 -8.19 -6.12
CA LYS A 19 5.48 -7.28 -6.84
C LYS A 19 5.38 -5.92 -6.17
N LEU A 20 5.27 -5.89 -4.84
CA LEU A 20 5.20 -4.65 -4.07
C LEU A 20 6.51 -3.87 -4.18
N GLN A 21 7.65 -4.55 -4.13
CA GLN A 21 8.96 -3.94 -4.28
C GLN A 21 9.15 -3.34 -5.67
N ALA A 22 8.84 -4.10 -6.73
CA ALA A 22 8.91 -3.59 -8.11
C ALA A 22 8.01 -2.37 -8.32
N TYR A 23 6.79 -2.38 -7.74
CA TYR A 23 5.90 -1.23 -7.78
C TYR A 23 6.48 -0.01 -7.04
N ALA A 24 7.10 -0.23 -5.88
CA ALA A 24 7.74 0.84 -5.11
C ALA A 24 8.92 1.46 -5.87
N GLU A 25 9.80 0.62 -6.44
CA GLU A 25 10.98 1.04 -7.21
C GLU A 25 10.58 1.84 -8.46
N HIS A 26 9.58 1.36 -9.21
CA HIS A 26 9.07 2.06 -10.39
C HIS A 26 8.56 3.47 -10.08
N GLN A 27 8.02 3.69 -8.87
CA GLN A 27 7.46 4.98 -8.44
C GLN A 27 8.46 5.82 -7.62
N GLY A 28 9.65 5.31 -7.31
CA GLY A 28 10.61 5.95 -6.41
C GLY A 28 10.08 6.06 -4.96
N TRP A 29 9.23 5.13 -4.53
CA TRP A 29 8.60 5.14 -3.22
C TRP A 29 9.27 4.15 -2.25
N ASN A 30 9.12 4.41 -0.95
CA ASN A 30 9.39 3.38 0.06
C ASN A 30 8.23 2.39 0.15
N MET A 31 8.51 1.19 0.67
CA MET A 31 7.54 0.10 0.82
C MET A 31 6.26 0.54 1.55
N SER A 32 6.38 1.31 2.63
CA SER A 32 5.22 1.81 3.39
C SER A 32 4.34 2.76 2.59
N GLN A 33 4.90 3.54 1.67
CA GLN A 33 4.14 4.42 0.78
C GLN A 33 3.50 3.61 -0.34
N ALA A 34 4.26 2.75 -1.02
CA ALA A 34 3.75 1.87 -2.06
C ALA A 34 2.57 1.02 -1.57
N PHE A 35 2.70 0.47 -0.37
CA PHE A 35 1.66 -0.36 0.23
C PHE A 35 0.38 0.43 0.55
N ARG A 36 0.49 1.67 1.03
CA ARG A 36 -0.67 2.54 1.26
C ARG A 36 -1.37 2.95 -0.03
N GLU A 37 -0.61 3.30 -1.07
CA GLU A 37 -1.21 3.64 -2.37
C GLU A 37 -1.87 2.42 -3.01
N TRP A 38 -1.28 1.24 -2.86
CA TRP A 38 -1.90 -0.02 -3.29
C TRP A 38 -3.24 -0.28 -2.58
N ILE A 39 -3.32 -0.13 -1.25
CA ILE A 39 -4.58 -0.27 -0.50
C ILE A 39 -5.66 0.68 -1.03
N LYS A 40 -5.30 1.93 -1.36
CA LYS A 40 -6.26 2.91 -1.90
C LYS A 40 -6.85 2.51 -3.26
N GLY A 41 -6.15 1.66 -4.01
CA GLY A 41 -6.62 1.13 -5.29
C GLY A 41 -7.49 -0.12 -5.17
N LEU A 42 -7.67 -0.68 -3.96
CA LEU A 42 -8.56 -1.81 -3.75
C LEU A 42 -10.03 -1.37 -3.94
N PRO A 43 -10.90 -2.19 -4.55
CA PRO A 43 -12.30 -1.83 -4.82
C PRO A 43 -13.04 -1.31 -3.57
N CYS A 44 -12.78 -1.92 -2.41
CA CYS A 44 -13.38 -1.54 -1.13
C CYS A 44 -13.00 -0.14 -0.63
N TYR A 45 -11.88 0.42 -1.10
CA TYR A 45 -11.47 1.79 -0.76
C TYR A 45 -12.13 2.83 -1.67
N SER A 46 -12.50 2.43 -2.88
CA SER A 46 -13.24 3.25 -3.85
C SER A 46 -14.68 3.49 -3.40
N ASP A 47 -15.35 2.43 -2.91
CA ASP A 47 -16.73 2.49 -2.43
C ASP A 47 -16.91 3.41 -1.21
N LEU A 48 -15.87 3.55 -0.38
CA LEU A 48 -15.87 4.43 0.80
C LEU A 48 -15.79 5.93 0.47
N LYS A 49 -15.42 6.31 -0.75
CA LYS A 49 -15.33 7.72 -1.16
C LYS A 49 -16.58 8.25 -1.86
N GLN A 50 -17.58 7.39 -2.12
CA GLN A 50 -18.82 7.77 -2.80
C GLN A 50 -20.02 8.01 -1.86
N ASN A 51 -19.83 7.96 -0.53
CA ASN A 51 -20.87 8.27 0.46
C ASN A 51 -20.46 9.46 1.34
#